data_AF-A0A7C6N3H8-F1
#
_entry.id   AF-A0A7C6N3H8-F1
#
_cell.length_a   1.000
_cell.length_b   1.000
_cell.length_c   1.000
_cell.angle_alpha   90.00
_cell.angle_beta   90.00
_cell.angle_gamma   90.00
#
_symmetry.space_group_name_H-M   'P 1'
#
loop_
_entity.id
_entity.type
_entity.pdbx_description
1 polymer ?
#
loop_
_entity_poly.entity_id
_entity_poly.type
_entity_poly.pdbx_seq_one_letter_code
_entity_poly.pdbx_strand_id
1 'polypeptide(L)' 'PRLLQKGVIIRPAEIFGLPRHFRVTVGTEEENARFLQALREVITEVG' A
#
# COMPACT_ATOMS: atom_id res chain seq x y z
N PRO A 1 -4.09 -9.33 1.22
CA PRO A 1 -2.94 -8.41 1.45
C PRO A 1 -3.10 -7.66 2.78
N ARG A 2 -2.05 -7.60 3.61
CA ARG A 2 -2.10 -6.98 4.96
C ARG A 2 -2.54 -5.51 4.93
N LEU A 3 -2.22 -4.78 3.86
CA LEU A 3 -2.70 -3.41 3.64
C LEU A 3 -4.23 -3.31 3.47
N LEU A 4 -4.87 -4.26 2.77
CA LEU A 4 -6.34 -4.28 2.63
C LEU A 4 -7.02 -4.46 3.99
N GLN A 5 -6.43 -5.24 4.90
CA GLN A 5 -6.96 -5.43 6.26
C GLN A 5 -6.88 -4.15 7.10
N LYS A 6 -5.97 -3.24 6.77
CA LYS A 6 -5.84 -1.91 7.38
C LYS A 6 -6.66 -0.83 6.64
N GLY A 7 -7.58 -1.23 5.75
CA GLY A 7 -8.44 -0.32 4.99
C GLY A 7 -7.73 0.40 3.83
N VAL A 8 -6.53 -0.03 3.44
CA VAL A 8 -5.75 0.57 2.35
C VAL A 8 -5.87 -0.27 1.08
N ILE A 9 -6.55 0.27 0.06
CA ILE A 9 -6.74 -0.37 -1.24
C ILE A 9 -5.49 -0.18 -2.11
N ILE A 10 -4.83 -1.28 -2.46
CA ILE A 10 -3.67 -1.30 -3.36
C ILE A 10 -4.02 -1.91 -4.72
N ARG A 11 -3.36 -1.45 -5.79
CA ARG A 11 -3.55 -1.99 -7.15
C ARG A 11 -2.30 -2.76 -7.58
N PRO A 12 -2.42 -4.01 -8.07
CA PRO A 12 -1.29 -4.72 -8.66
C PRO A 12 -0.66 -3.92 -9.82
N ALA A 13 0.66 -3.97 -9.94
CA ALA A 13 1.40 -3.35 -11.04
C ALA A 13 1.76 -4.36 -12.16
N GLU A 14 1.11 -5.52 -12.19
CA GLU A 14 1.36 -6.59 -13.18
C GLU A 14 1.22 -6.09 -14.63
N ILE A 15 0.26 -5.18 -14.90
CA ILE A 15 0.07 -4.59 -16.22
C ILE A 15 1.28 -3.78 -16.74
N PHE A 16 2.20 -3.41 -15.83
CA PHE A 16 3.44 -2.71 -16.16
C PHE A 16 4.66 -3.64 -16.18
N GLY A 17 4.46 -4.97 -16.12
CA GLY A 17 5.56 -5.94 -16.03
C GLY A 17 6.24 -5.99 -14.67
N LEU A 18 5.59 -5.49 -13.61
CA LEU A 18 6.13 -5.42 -12.25
C LEU A 18 5.36 -6.32 -11.27
N PRO A 19 5.53 -7.66 -11.33
CA PRO A 19 4.70 -8.62 -10.60
C PRO A 19 4.86 -8.59 -9.07
N ARG A 20 5.95 -7.99 -8.56
CA ARG A 20 6.22 -7.83 -7.13
C ARG A 20 5.97 -6.41 -6.61
N HIS A 21 5.35 -5.57 -7.42
CA HIS A 21 5.10 -4.17 -7.06
C HIS A 21 3.61 -3.86 -7.04
N PHE A 22 3.27 -2.83 -6.27
CA PHE A 22 1.95 -2.23 -6.26
C PHE A 22 2.03 -0.82 -6.82
N ARG A 23 0.98 -0.43 -7.53
CA ARG A 23 0.66 0.94 -7.87
C ARG A 23 -0.18 1.54 -6.75
N VAL A 24 0.20 2.73 -6.32
CA VAL A 24 -0.55 3.54 -5.35
C VAL A 24 -0.89 4.86 -6.02
N THR A 25 -2.14 5.29 -5.90
CA THR A 25 -2.56 6.62 -6.34
C THR A 25 -2.26 7.61 -5.22
N VAL A 26 -1.63 8.74 -5.55
CA VAL A 26 -1.40 9.83 -4.58
C VAL A 26 -2.73 10.56 -4.35
N GLY A 27 -3.15 10.65 -3.09
CA GLY A 27 -4.37 11.31 -2.66
C GLY A 27 -4.09 12.62 -1.91
N THR A 28 -5.02 13.01 -1.04
CA THR A 28 -4.81 14.13 -0.10
C THR A 28 -3.70 13.83 0.91
N GLU A 29 -3.25 14.85 1.63
CA GLU A 29 -2.24 14.69 2.67
C GLU A 29 -2.67 13.69 3.75
N GLU A 30 -3.94 13.73 4.16
CA GLU A 30 -4.51 12.81 5.16
C GLU A 30 -4.57 11.37 4.64
N GLU A 31 -4.95 11.19 3.38
CA GLU A 31 -4.96 9.87 2.72
C GLU A 31 -3.55 9.29 2.64
N ASN A 32 -2.57 10.12 2.24
CA ASN A 32 -1.18 9.74 2.14
C ASN A 32 -0.59 9.41 3.52
N ALA A 33 -0.93 10.19 4.55
CA ALA A 33 -0.50 9.93 5.94
C ALA A 33 -1.05 8.59 6.46
N ARG A 34 -2.34 8.30 6.22
CA ARG A 34 -2.96 7.01 6.57
C ARG A 34 -2.30 5.84 5.83
N PHE A 35 -2.01 5.99 4.55
CA PHE A 35 -1.30 4.99 3.77
C PHE A 35 0.09 4.68 4.35
N LEU A 36 0.88 5.72 4.64
CA LEU A 36 2.24 5.57 5.18
C LEU A 36 2.24 4.91 6.56
N GLN A 37 1.27 5.24 7.43
CA GLN A 37 1.12 4.59 8.72
C GLN A 37 0.85 3.08 8.56
N ALA A 38 -0.17 2.72 7.76
CA ALA A 38 -0.51 1.32 7.51
C ALA A 38 0.67 0.55 6.87
N LEU A 39 1.41 1.18 5.97
CA LEU A 39 2.60 0.59 5.35
C LEU A 39 3.70 0.27 6.37
N ARG A 40 4.00 1.21 7.28
CA ARG A 40 4.98 0.97 8.35
C ARG A 40 4.58 -0.21 9.23
N GLU A 41 3.32 -0.27 9.65
CA GLU A 41 2.81 -1.37 10.48
C GLU A 41 2.97 -2.72 9.76
N VAL A 42 2.57 -2.79 8.49
CA VAL A 42 2.69 -4.02 7.69
C VAL A 42 4.15 -4.46 7.53
N ILE A 43 5.07 -3.53 7.25
CA ILE A 43 6.49 -3.86 7.10
C ILE A 43 7.06 -4.40 8.42
N THR A 44 6.72 -3.80 9.55
CA THR A 44 7.16 -4.26 10.87
C THR A 44 6.59 -5.63 11.24
N GLU A 45 5.35 -5.95 10.85
CA GLU A 45 4.74 -7.28 11.07
C GLU A 45 5.36 -8.39 10.20
N VAL A 46 6.05 -8.04 9.10
CA VAL A 46 6.70 -9.00 8.19
C VAL A 46 8.17 -9.25 8.60
N GLY A 47 8.73 -8.44 9.50
CA GLY A 47 10.04 -8.66 10.12
C GLY A 47 9.97 -9.67 11.26
#